data_AF-A0A8S3GWJ4-F1
#
_entry.id   AF-A0A8S3GWJ4-F1
#
_cell.length_a   1.000
_cell.length_b   1.000
_cell.length_c   1.000
_cell.angle_alpha   90.00
_cell.angle_beta   90.00
_cell.angle_gamma   90.00
#
_symmetry.space_group_name_H-M   'P 1'
#
loop_
_entity.id
_entity.type
_entity.pdbx_description
1 polymer ?
#
loop_
_entity_poly.entity_id
_entity_poly.type
_entity_poly.pdbx_seq_one_letter_code
_entity_poly.pdbx_strand_id
1 'polypeptide(L)'
;KSPNYTFKKRDGTDETLVKYYYDRYQLKIEDTTQPLLISKPSKKDRRAGQTGPLMLIPELCCVTGISDVMRSDFQFMKELATHTHIGPMSRFEKLTEFCHDIQNNQEAKDELKKWEISIDTGLVEFDGRLLESEQILYANRSIRYKHDEADWSREGRSLKHISCKNLKNWIVFYPSSLRELGDELINALYQVCVPFGMEVEYPTV
;
A
#
# COMPACT_ATOMS: atom_id res chain seq x y z
N LYS A 1 28.65 5.37 22.75
CA LYS A 1 28.29 6.76 23.13
C LYS A 1 26.88 6.71 23.72
N SER A 2 26.60 7.52 24.75
CA SER A 2 25.29 7.60 25.43
C SER A 2 24.78 9.04 25.46
N PRO A 3 23.54 9.34 25.91
CA PRO A 3 23.03 10.70 26.03
C PRO A 3 23.91 11.70 26.81
N ASN A 4 24.76 11.21 27.73
CA ASN A 4 25.75 12.05 28.43
C ASN A 4 26.92 12.50 27.53
N TYR A 5 26.97 12.06 26.27
CA TYR A 5 27.96 12.48 25.30
C TYR A 5 27.85 13.97 25.00
N THR A 6 28.99 14.66 25.04
CA THR A 6 29.13 16.08 24.73
C THR A 6 29.42 16.28 23.25
N PHE A 7 28.73 17.22 22.61
CA PHE A 7 28.97 17.63 21.23
C PHE A 7 29.17 19.14 21.14
N LYS A 8 29.89 19.57 20.10
CA LYS A 8 30.06 20.99 19.78
C LYS A 8 28.84 21.52 19.05
N LYS A 9 28.21 22.54 19.62
CA LYS A 9 27.19 23.34 18.95
C LYS A 9 27.83 24.19 17.84
N ARG A 10 26.96 24.74 16.98
CA ARG A 10 27.36 25.65 15.90
C ARG A 10 27.96 26.97 16.42
N ASP A 11 27.61 27.37 17.64
CA ASP A 11 28.18 28.54 18.34
C ASP A 11 29.56 28.24 18.97
N GLY A 12 30.06 27.01 18.86
CA GLY A 12 31.35 26.59 19.39
C GLY A 12 31.33 26.11 20.84
N THR A 13 30.18 26.19 21.53
CA THR A 13 30.03 25.70 22.90
C THR A 13 29.85 24.18 22.95
N ASP A 14 30.36 23.57 24.02
CA ASP A 14 30.20 22.14 24.29
C ASP A 14 28.94 21.90 25.14
N GLU A 15 28.06 21.00 24.71
CA GLU A 15 26.86 20.63 25.46
C GLU A 15 26.55 19.13 25.36
N THR A 16 25.98 18.56 26.42
CA THR A 16 25.52 17.16 26.42
C THR A 16 24.22 17.03 25.64
N LEU A 17 23.97 15.86 25.04
CA LEU A 17 22.69 15.63 24.35
C LEU A 17 21.50 15.77 25.33
N VAL A 18 21.63 15.32 26.57
CA VAL A 18 20.61 15.51 27.63
C VAL A 18 20.24 16.98 27.78
N LYS A 19 21.22 17.86 27.94
CA LYS A 19 20.96 19.28 28.15
C LYS A 19 20.40 19.94 26.90
N TYR A 20 20.92 19.59 25.73
CA TYR A 20 20.43 20.12 24.45
C TYR A 20 18.93 19.85 24.22
N TYR A 21 18.50 18.61 24.42
CA TYR A 21 17.09 18.24 24.20
C TYR A 21 16.17 18.87 25.23
N TYR A 22 16.63 19.04 26.48
CA TYR A 22 15.89 19.76 27.50
C TYR A 22 15.77 21.25 27.18
N ASP A 23 16.87 21.94 26.95
CA ASP A 23 16.86 23.40 26.73
C ASP A 23 16.12 23.78 25.45
N ARG A 24 16.28 23.00 24.37
CA ARG A 24 15.72 23.33 23.04
C ARG A 24 14.28 22.85 22.84
N TYR A 25 13.93 21.68 23.37
CA TYR A 25 12.65 21.02 23.09
C TYR A 25 11.84 20.72 24.35
N GLN A 26 12.37 21.03 25.55
CA GLN A 26 11.73 20.72 26.84
C GLN A 26 11.48 19.21 27.03
N LEU A 27 12.40 18.38 26.50
CA LEU A 27 12.33 16.93 26.59
C LEU A 27 13.35 16.42 27.61
N LYS A 28 12.86 15.70 28.64
CA LYS A 28 13.70 15.03 29.63
C LYS A 28 14.00 13.61 29.17
N ILE A 29 15.29 13.25 29.13
CA ILE A 29 15.73 11.88 28.83
C ILE A 29 15.73 11.06 30.12
N GLU A 30 15.00 9.95 30.13
CA GLU A 30 14.92 9.07 31.29
C GLU A 30 16.12 8.13 31.39
N ASP A 31 16.48 7.45 30.29
CA ASP A 31 17.63 6.54 30.28
C ASP A 31 18.88 7.24 29.74
N THR A 32 19.74 7.72 30.64
CA THR A 32 21.01 8.36 30.24
C THR A 32 22.13 7.38 29.83
N THR A 33 21.87 6.07 29.93
CA THR A 33 22.81 4.99 29.61
C THR A 33 22.53 4.33 28.26
N GLN A 34 21.37 4.61 27.65
CA GLN A 34 20.99 4.07 26.35
C GLN A 34 22.03 4.35 25.25
N PRO A 35 22.14 3.48 24.23
CA PRO A 35 22.99 3.75 23.07
C PRO A 35 22.47 4.95 22.27
N LEU A 36 23.28 5.46 21.34
CA LEU A 36 22.85 6.47 20.38
C LEU A 36 22.71 5.86 18.99
N LEU A 37 21.70 6.29 18.24
CA LEU A 37 21.56 5.99 16.82
C LEU A 37 22.42 6.95 16.01
N ILE A 38 23.18 6.43 15.05
CA ILE A 38 24.04 7.23 14.18
C ILE A 38 23.41 7.28 12.78
N SER A 39 22.83 8.43 12.43
CA SER A 39 22.37 8.69 11.07
C SER A 39 23.47 9.35 10.27
N LYS A 40 23.92 8.69 9.20
CA LYS A 40 24.97 9.22 8.32
C LYS A 40 24.31 10.10 7.25
N PRO A 41 24.80 11.34 7.01
CA PRO A 41 24.22 12.21 6.01
C PRO A 41 24.30 11.57 4.62
N SER A 42 23.19 11.64 3.89
CA SER A 42 23.11 11.19 2.51
C SER A 42 23.97 12.08 1.59
N LYS A 43 24.12 11.70 0.33
CA LYS A 43 24.81 12.53 -0.66
C LYS A 43 24.15 13.92 -0.82
N LYS A 44 22.82 14.01 -0.64
CA LYS A 44 22.08 15.27 -0.71
C LYS A 44 22.37 16.15 0.51
N ASP A 45 22.40 15.56 1.70
CA ASP A 45 22.64 16.29 2.96
C ASP A 45 24.05 16.88 2.99
N ARG A 46 25.05 16.14 2.50
CA ARG A 46 26.42 16.64 2.35
C ARG A 46 26.51 17.85 1.44
N ARG A 47 25.75 17.88 0.33
CA ARG A 47 25.67 19.05 -0.56
C ARG A 47 25.00 20.24 0.11
N ALA A 48 24.05 19.99 1.02
CA ALA A 48 23.41 21.01 1.83
C ALA A 48 24.25 21.48 3.04
N GLY A 49 25.49 21.00 3.19
CA GLY A 49 26.41 21.41 4.24
C GLY A 49 26.40 20.54 5.50
N GLN A 50 25.62 19.46 5.56
CA GLN A 50 25.72 18.47 6.65
C GLN A 50 26.89 17.50 6.40
N THR A 51 28.01 17.76 7.05
CA THR A 51 29.24 16.97 6.90
C THR A 51 29.39 15.87 7.95
N GLY A 52 28.78 16.02 9.14
CA GLY A 52 28.93 15.11 10.27
C GLY A 52 27.76 14.12 10.43
N PRO A 53 28.01 12.94 11.02
CA PRO A 53 26.93 12.03 11.43
C PRO A 53 26.06 12.66 12.52
N LEU A 54 24.74 12.51 12.38
CA LEU A 54 23.76 12.91 13.39
C LEU A 54 23.64 11.81 14.45
N MET A 55 23.70 12.20 15.72
CA MET A 55 23.53 11.31 16.86
C MET A 55 22.14 11.53 17.44
N LEU A 56 21.28 10.52 17.37
CA LEU A 56 19.90 10.56 17.84
C LEU A 56 19.74 9.68 19.08
N ILE A 57 18.86 10.08 19.98
CA ILE A 57 18.53 9.32 21.19
C ILE A 57 17.38 8.36 20.85
N PRO A 58 17.54 7.03 21.00
CA PRO A 58 16.51 6.04 20.71
C PRO A 58 15.16 6.31 21.38
N GLU A 59 15.16 6.73 22.65
CA GLU A 59 13.95 7.07 23.42
C GLU A 59 13.07 8.14 22.75
N LEU A 60 13.66 9.01 21.94
CA LEU A 60 12.96 10.08 21.23
C LEU A 60 12.66 9.72 19.76
N CYS A 61 12.97 8.50 19.33
CA CYS A 61 12.81 8.05 17.95
C CYS A 61 11.66 7.04 17.83
N CYS A 62 10.73 7.31 16.92
CA CYS A 62 9.72 6.35 16.52
C CYS A 62 10.11 5.69 15.19
N VAL A 63 9.99 4.37 15.10
CA VAL A 63 10.10 3.67 13.82
C VAL A 63 8.87 4.02 12.98
N THR A 64 9.10 4.44 11.74
CA THR A 64 8.02 4.78 10.81
C THR A 64 7.91 3.73 9.71
N GLY A 65 6.74 3.71 9.06
CA GLY A 65 6.43 2.75 8.00
C GLY A 65 5.89 1.42 8.52
N ILE A 66 5.60 0.53 7.59
CA ILE A 66 5.06 -0.80 7.87
C ILE A 66 6.20 -1.81 7.72
N SER A 67 6.48 -2.56 8.78
CA SER A 67 7.50 -3.61 8.76
C SER A 67 7.04 -4.83 7.97
N ASP A 68 7.96 -5.70 7.53
CA ASP A 68 7.58 -6.92 6.80
C ASP A 68 6.76 -7.89 7.65
N VAL A 69 7.00 -7.92 8.97
CA VAL A 69 6.18 -8.68 9.92
C VAL A 69 4.75 -8.16 9.93
N MET A 70 4.57 -6.84 10.02
CA MET A 70 3.25 -6.19 9.94
C MET A 70 2.58 -6.42 8.59
N ARG A 71 3.32 -6.38 7.47
CA ARG A 71 2.78 -6.68 6.14
C ARG A 71 2.32 -8.13 6.01
N SER A 72 3.04 -9.06 6.64
CA SER A 72 2.69 -10.48 6.63
C SER A 72 1.49 -10.82 7.52
N ASP A 73 1.14 -9.94 8.46
CA ASP A 73 -0.04 -10.07 9.29
C ASP A 73 -1.29 -9.58 8.53
N PHE A 74 -2.08 -10.55 8.06
CA PHE A 74 -3.31 -10.28 7.32
C PHE A 74 -4.35 -9.49 8.14
N GLN A 75 -4.47 -9.76 9.43
CA GLN A 75 -5.46 -9.10 10.27
C GLN A 75 -5.10 -7.63 10.48
N PHE A 76 -3.82 -7.35 10.75
CA PHE A 76 -3.31 -5.98 10.83
C PHE A 76 -3.50 -5.22 9.52
N MET A 77 -3.12 -5.82 8.38
CA MET A 77 -3.27 -5.15 7.08
C MET A 77 -4.74 -4.92 6.70
N LYS A 78 -5.64 -5.82 7.08
CA LYS A 78 -7.09 -5.66 6.88
C LYS A 78 -7.64 -4.48 7.69
N GLU A 79 -7.23 -4.34 8.95
CA GLU A 79 -7.63 -3.20 9.80
C GLU A 79 -7.01 -1.89 9.29
N LEU A 80 -5.74 -1.89 8.91
CA LEU A 80 -5.10 -0.72 8.31
C LEU A 80 -5.81 -0.27 7.02
N ALA A 81 -6.26 -1.22 6.20
CA ALA A 81 -6.98 -0.93 4.97
C ALA A 81 -8.30 -0.19 5.23
N THR A 82 -9.01 -0.44 6.33
CA THR A 82 -10.27 0.28 6.63
C THR A 82 -10.05 1.78 6.85
N HIS A 83 -8.87 2.18 7.34
CA HIS A 83 -8.51 3.57 7.59
C HIS A 83 -7.80 4.24 6.40
N THR A 84 -7.10 3.46 5.59
CA THR A 84 -6.28 3.98 4.47
C THR A 84 -6.99 3.91 3.12
N HIS A 85 -7.93 2.98 2.93
CA HIS A 85 -8.75 2.91 1.72
C HIS A 85 -9.90 3.91 1.81
N ILE A 86 -9.65 5.10 1.32
CA ILE A 86 -10.64 6.17 1.26
C ILE A 86 -11.38 6.09 -0.07
N GLY A 87 -12.70 5.93 -0.01
CA GLY A 87 -13.57 5.91 -1.19
C GLY A 87 -13.62 7.25 -1.93
N PRO A 88 -14.10 7.28 -3.19
CA PRO A 88 -14.08 8.48 -4.03
C PRO A 88 -14.77 9.70 -3.40
N MET A 89 -15.96 9.52 -2.81
CA MET A 89 -16.71 10.62 -2.19
C MET A 89 -15.99 11.20 -0.96
N SER A 90 -15.53 10.36 -0.05
CA SER A 90 -14.77 10.83 1.12
C SER A 90 -13.43 11.46 0.74
N ARG A 91 -12.82 11.03 -0.37
CA ARG A 91 -11.62 11.68 -0.90
C ARG A 91 -11.96 13.05 -1.46
N PHE A 92 -13.06 13.19 -2.19
CA PHE A 92 -13.57 14.47 -2.67
C PHE A 92 -13.81 15.44 -1.51
N GLU A 93 -14.53 15.02 -0.48
CA GLU A 93 -14.84 15.83 0.70
C GLU A 93 -13.56 16.33 1.40
N LYS A 94 -12.60 15.43 1.66
CA LYS A 94 -11.32 15.79 2.30
C LYS A 94 -10.48 16.75 1.46
N LEU A 95 -10.49 16.61 0.14
CA LEU A 95 -9.77 17.53 -0.76
C LEU A 95 -10.41 18.92 -0.75
N THR A 96 -11.74 18.98 -0.82
CA THR A 96 -12.49 20.24 -0.77
C THR A 96 -12.31 20.94 0.58
N GLU A 97 -12.37 20.19 1.68
CA GLU A 97 -12.09 20.70 3.04
C GLU A 97 -10.66 21.24 3.14
N PHE A 98 -9.67 20.49 2.64
CA PHE A 98 -8.28 20.95 2.62
C PHE A 98 -8.08 22.24 1.82
N CYS A 99 -8.70 22.36 0.65
CA CYS A 99 -8.67 23.61 -0.13
C CYS A 99 -9.31 24.77 0.66
N HIS A 100 -10.42 24.50 1.35
CA HIS A 100 -11.10 25.49 2.19
C HIS A 100 -10.24 25.92 3.39
N ASP A 101 -9.55 24.98 4.04
CA ASP A 101 -8.66 25.25 5.17
C ASP A 101 -7.49 26.15 4.75
N ILE A 102 -6.86 25.88 3.60
CA ILE A 102 -5.81 26.75 3.07
C ILE A 102 -6.37 28.15 2.79
N GLN A 103 -7.56 28.22 2.18
CA GLN A 103 -8.21 29.49 1.92
C GLN A 103 -8.65 30.20 3.19
N ASN A 104 -8.89 29.54 4.31
CA ASN A 104 -9.28 30.23 5.55
C ASN A 104 -8.08 30.56 6.45
N ASN A 105 -6.93 29.96 6.20
CA ASN A 105 -5.70 30.25 6.91
C ASN A 105 -5.03 31.54 6.39
N GLN A 106 -4.95 32.55 7.26
CA GLN A 106 -4.40 33.86 6.90
C GLN A 106 -2.91 33.81 6.52
N GLU A 107 -2.10 33.01 7.23
CA GLU A 107 -0.66 32.88 6.94
C GLU A 107 -0.44 32.26 5.56
N ALA A 108 -1.20 31.22 5.23
CA ALA A 108 -1.13 30.56 3.93
C ALA A 108 -1.60 31.50 2.80
N LYS A 109 -2.69 32.22 3.00
CA LYS A 109 -3.19 33.24 2.06
C LYS A 109 -2.15 34.32 1.78
N ASP A 110 -1.53 34.85 2.84
CA ASP A 110 -0.54 35.92 2.71
C ASP A 110 0.71 35.43 1.97
N GLU A 111 1.12 34.19 2.18
CA GLU A 111 2.21 33.58 1.41
C GLU A 111 1.84 33.42 -0.07
N LEU A 112 0.69 32.80 -0.37
CA LEU A 112 0.23 32.60 -1.76
C LEU A 112 0.08 33.92 -2.52
N LYS A 113 -0.41 34.97 -1.85
CA LYS A 113 -0.58 36.30 -2.43
C LYS A 113 0.75 36.94 -2.85
N LYS A 114 1.87 36.66 -2.16
CA LYS A 114 3.20 37.15 -2.58
C LYS A 114 3.62 36.62 -3.95
N TRP A 115 3.11 35.45 -4.31
CA TRP A 115 3.37 34.80 -5.59
C TRP A 115 2.27 35.04 -6.62
N GLU A 116 1.25 35.84 -6.29
CA GLU A 116 0.05 36.05 -7.11
C GLU A 116 -0.69 34.74 -7.44
N ILE A 117 -0.64 33.78 -6.51
CA ILE A 117 -1.30 32.47 -6.64
C ILE A 117 -2.58 32.47 -5.79
N SER A 118 -3.63 31.84 -6.33
CA SER A 118 -4.82 31.45 -5.57
C SER A 118 -5.09 29.96 -5.79
N ILE A 119 -5.71 29.32 -4.81
CA ILE A 119 -6.16 27.93 -4.90
C ILE A 119 -7.65 27.96 -5.23
N ASP A 120 -8.07 27.22 -6.26
CA ASP A 120 -9.49 27.02 -6.55
C ASP A 120 -10.11 26.01 -5.58
N THR A 121 -11.35 26.27 -5.16
CA THR A 121 -12.15 25.34 -4.33
C THR A 121 -12.91 24.33 -5.17
N GLY A 122 -13.06 24.59 -6.48
CA GLY A 122 -13.61 23.61 -7.42
C GLY A 122 -12.58 22.56 -7.80
N LEU A 123 -13.01 21.32 -7.97
CA LEU A 123 -12.19 20.34 -8.67
C LEU A 123 -12.18 20.65 -10.17
N VAL A 124 -11.08 20.32 -10.83
CA VAL A 124 -10.95 20.48 -12.27
C VAL A 124 -11.93 19.54 -12.97
N GLU A 125 -12.85 20.12 -13.72
CA GLU A 125 -13.77 19.40 -14.60
C GLU A 125 -13.15 19.23 -15.98
N PHE A 126 -13.37 18.08 -16.60
CA PHE A 126 -12.93 17.79 -17.95
C PHE A 126 -13.83 16.73 -18.59
N ASP A 127 -13.94 16.80 -19.91
CA ASP A 127 -14.73 15.82 -20.66
C ASP A 127 -13.99 14.48 -20.73
N GLY A 128 -14.59 13.48 -20.11
CA GLY A 128 -14.19 12.08 -20.24
C GLY A 128 -15.04 11.35 -21.29
N ARG A 129 -14.59 10.16 -21.69
CA ARG A 129 -15.40 9.22 -22.47
C ARG A 129 -15.50 7.89 -21.75
N LEU A 130 -16.70 7.31 -21.71
CA LEU A 130 -16.91 5.95 -21.28
C LEU A 130 -16.80 5.04 -22.50
N LEU A 131 -15.91 4.04 -22.44
CA LEU A 131 -15.82 3.04 -23.50
C LEU A 131 -17.01 2.09 -23.41
N GLU A 132 -17.50 1.62 -24.55
CA GLU A 132 -18.49 0.54 -24.55
C GLU A 132 -17.83 -0.77 -24.09
N SER A 133 -18.62 -1.63 -23.45
CA SER A 133 -18.14 -2.96 -23.09
C SER A 133 -17.87 -3.80 -24.33
N GLU A 134 -16.69 -4.40 -24.37
CA GLU A 134 -16.29 -5.27 -25.46
C GLU A 134 -17.03 -6.61 -25.44
N GLN A 135 -17.10 -7.25 -26.61
CA GLN A 135 -17.61 -8.62 -26.70
C GLN A 135 -16.50 -9.62 -26.41
N ILE A 136 -16.76 -10.55 -25.50
CA ILE A 136 -15.85 -11.65 -25.19
C ILE A 136 -16.22 -12.84 -26.05
N LEU A 137 -15.28 -13.29 -26.87
CA LEU A 137 -15.47 -14.42 -27.77
C LEU A 137 -15.20 -15.74 -27.04
N TYR A 138 -16.10 -16.70 -27.22
CA TYR A 138 -15.96 -18.10 -26.85
C TYR A 138 -16.03 -18.96 -28.12
N ALA A 139 -15.76 -20.27 -28.04
CA ALA A 139 -15.68 -21.13 -29.23
C ALA A 139 -16.95 -21.09 -30.10
N ASN A 140 -18.12 -21.02 -29.46
CA ASN A 140 -19.41 -21.17 -30.14
C ASN A 140 -20.31 -19.93 -30.05
N ARG A 141 -19.96 -18.92 -29.25
CA ARG A 141 -20.75 -17.68 -29.10
C ARG A 141 -19.89 -16.53 -28.57
N SER A 142 -20.41 -15.31 -28.63
CA SER A 142 -19.88 -14.19 -27.85
C SER A 142 -20.78 -13.87 -26.66
N ILE A 143 -20.22 -13.22 -25.64
CA ILE A 143 -20.95 -12.66 -24.50
C ILE A 143 -20.58 -11.20 -24.32
N ARG A 144 -21.42 -10.47 -23.60
CA ARG A 144 -21.10 -9.13 -23.09
C ARG A 144 -21.16 -9.18 -21.56
N TYR A 145 -20.31 -8.39 -20.94
CA TYR A 145 -20.31 -8.16 -19.50
C TYR A 145 -20.93 -6.81 -19.18
N LYS A 146 -21.36 -6.62 -17.94
CA LYS A 146 -21.82 -5.31 -17.51
C LYS A 146 -20.63 -4.41 -17.23
N HIS A 147 -20.67 -3.20 -17.77
CA HIS A 147 -19.56 -2.25 -17.69
C HIS A 147 -19.17 -1.89 -16.25
N ASP A 148 -20.14 -1.77 -15.35
CA ASP A 148 -19.99 -1.42 -13.94
C ASP A 148 -19.34 -2.51 -13.10
N GLU A 149 -19.61 -3.78 -13.42
CA GLU A 149 -19.03 -4.93 -12.71
C GLU A 149 -17.64 -5.30 -13.25
N ALA A 150 -17.38 -5.06 -14.54
CA ALA A 150 -16.15 -5.45 -15.24
C ALA A 150 -15.76 -6.94 -15.06
N ASP A 151 -16.76 -7.80 -14.81
CA ASP A 151 -16.63 -9.23 -14.60
C ASP A 151 -17.54 -9.99 -15.57
N TRP A 152 -17.05 -11.12 -16.08
CA TRP A 152 -17.78 -12.01 -16.98
C TRP A 152 -17.81 -13.47 -16.48
N SER A 153 -17.41 -13.68 -15.23
CA SER A 153 -17.31 -15.02 -14.63
C SER A 153 -18.65 -15.75 -14.58
N ARG A 154 -19.76 -15.01 -14.49
CA ARG A 154 -21.12 -15.59 -14.46
C ARG A 154 -21.58 -15.98 -15.87
N GLU A 155 -21.39 -15.11 -16.84
CA GLU A 155 -21.80 -15.24 -18.23
C GLU A 155 -20.97 -16.32 -18.97
N GLY A 156 -19.72 -16.52 -18.53
CA GLY A 156 -18.77 -17.50 -19.07
C GLY A 156 -18.83 -18.92 -18.44
N ARG A 157 -19.51 -19.12 -17.31
CA ARG A 157 -19.41 -20.33 -16.47
C ARG A 157 -19.71 -21.66 -17.18
N SER A 158 -20.43 -21.65 -18.28
CA SER A 158 -20.80 -22.87 -19.02
C SER A 158 -20.52 -22.76 -20.50
N LEU A 159 -19.45 -22.05 -20.85
CA LEU A 159 -19.07 -21.83 -22.23
C LEU A 159 -17.79 -22.53 -22.63
N LYS A 160 -17.84 -23.17 -23.80
CA LYS A 160 -16.66 -23.74 -24.43
C LYS A 160 -15.67 -22.63 -24.75
N HIS A 161 -14.46 -22.73 -24.22
CA HIS A 161 -13.41 -21.75 -24.52
C HIS A 161 -12.93 -21.93 -25.97
N ILE A 162 -12.42 -20.85 -26.58
CA ILE A 162 -11.91 -20.85 -27.95
C ILE A 162 -10.85 -21.94 -28.16
N SER A 163 -9.99 -22.14 -27.17
CA SER A 163 -8.92 -23.12 -27.19
C SER A 163 -8.75 -23.75 -25.82
N CYS A 164 -8.91 -25.06 -25.75
CA CYS A 164 -8.67 -25.87 -24.57
C CYS A 164 -7.63 -26.95 -24.88
N LYS A 165 -6.85 -27.34 -23.87
CA LYS A 165 -5.93 -28.48 -23.94
C LYS A 165 -6.46 -29.58 -23.05
N ASN A 166 -6.67 -30.76 -23.62
CA ASN A 166 -7.19 -31.91 -22.87
C ASN A 166 -6.14 -32.41 -21.87
N LEU A 167 -6.59 -32.77 -20.68
CA LEU A 167 -5.76 -33.28 -19.60
C LEU A 167 -5.92 -34.80 -19.54
N LYS A 168 -5.03 -35.51 -20.22
CA LYS A 168 -5.11 -36.97 -20.38
C LYS A 168 -4.25 -37.72 -19.37
N ASN A 169 -2.97 -37.38 -19.31
CA ASN A 169 -2.00 -38.06 -18.45
C ASN A 169 -1.54 -37.12 -17.34
N TRP A 170 -2.06 -37.32 -16.13
CA TRP A 170 -1.74 -36.48 -14.97
C TRP A 170 -1.86 -37.25 -13.66
N ILE A 171 -1.22 -36.71 -12.63
CA ILE A 171 -1.08 -37.34 -11.31
C ILE A 171 -1.52 -36.32 -10.25
N VAL A 172 -2.23 -36.76 -9.22
CA VAL A 172 -2.63 -35.95 -8.07
C VAL A 172 -2.11 -36.58 -6.80
N PHE A 173 -1.37 -35.81 -6.01
CA PHE A 173 -0.88 -36.24 -4.70
C PHE A 173 -1.72 -35.59 -3.60
N TYR A 174 -2.26 -36.39 -2.69
CA TYR A 174 -2.89 -35.92 -1.46
C TYR A 174 -2.57 -36.86 -0.29
N PRO A 175 -2.52 -36.36 0.96
CA PRO A 175 -2.39 -37.21 2.14
C PRO A 175 -3.52 -38.24 2.19
N SER A 176 -3.21 -39.49 2.54
CA SER A 176 -4.19 -40.57 2.62
C SER A 176 -5.36 -40.26 3.57
N SER A 177 -5.15 -39.40 4.56
CA SER A 177 -6.20 -38.91 5.47
C SER A 177 -7.25 -38.02 4.80
N LEU A 178 -6.98 -37.49 3.61
CA LEU A 178 -7.87 -36.57 2.87
C LEU A 178 -8.44 -37.21 1.61
N ARG A 179 -8.49 -38.54 1.52
CA ARG A 179 -8.92 -39.26 0.32
C ARG A 179 -10.28 -38.82 -0.20
N GLU A 180 -11.27 -38.68 0.68
CA GLU A 180 -12.62 -38.24 0.30
C GLU A 180 -12.61 -36.85 -0.35
N LEU A 181 -11.88 -35.89 0.23
CA LEU A 181 -11.71 -34.55 -0.33
C LEU A 181 -10.92 -34.56 -1.65
N GLY A 182 -9.93 -35.45 -1.77
CA GLY A 182 -9.18 -35.66 -3.01
C GLY A 182 -10.08 -36.14 -4.15
N ASP A 183 -10.94 -37.12 -3.87
CA ASP A 183 -11.90 -37.66 -4.84
C ASP A 183 -12.98 -36.61 -5.18
N GLU A 184 -13.45 -35.81 -4.21
CA GLU A 184 -14.35 -34.68 -4.44
C GLU A 184 -13.73 -33.62 -5.37
N LEU A 185 -12.46 -33.28 -5.16
CA LEU A 185 -11.73 -32.32 -6.00
C LEU A 185 -11.62 -32.82 -7.45
N ILE A 186 -11.25 -34.09 -7.64
CA ILE A 186 -11.13 -34.70 -8.98
C ILE A 186 -12.48 -34.67 -9.70
N ASN A 187 -13.56 -35.03 -8.99
CA ASN A 187 -14.91 -34.97 -9.52
C ASN A 187 -15.33 -33.53 -9.88
N ALA A 188 -15.06 -32.55 -9.01
CA ALA A 188 -15.36 -31.15 -9.26
C ALA A 188 -14.61 -30.62 -10.50
N LEU A 189 -13.34 -30.98 -10.65
CA LEU A 189 -12.53 -30.63 -11.82
C LEU A 189 -13.16 -31.17 -13.10
N TYR A 190 -13.54 -32.45 -13.11
CA TYR A 190 -14.20 -33.07 -14.26
C TYR A 190 -15.50 -32.34 -14.65
N GLN A 191 -16.36 -32.05 -13.66
CA GLN A 191 -17.64 -31.38 -13.87
C GLN A 191 -17.50 -29.94 -14.42
N VAL A 192 -16.44 -29.22 -14.04
CA VAL A 192 -16.21 -27.84 -14.48
C VAL A 192 -15.50 -27.77 -15.83
N CYS A 193 -14.57 -28.68 -16.11
CA CYS A 193 -13.78 -28.68 -17.35
C CYS A 193 -14.62 -29.08 -18.59
N VAL A 194 -15.57 -30.00 -18.44
CA VAL A 194 -16.39 -30.48 -19.57
C VAL A 194 -17.20 -29.34 -20.24
N PRO A 195 -17.93 -28.48 -19.49
CA PRO A 195 -18.59 -27.29 -20.04
C PRO A 195 -17.65 -26.34 -20.78
N PHE A 196 -16.39 -26.24 -20.34
CA PHE A 196 -15.36 -25.43 -21.00
C PHE A 196 -14.81 -26.06 -22.28
N GLY A 197 -15.23 -27.28 -22.63
CA GLY A 197 -14.74 -28.00 -23.80
C GLY A 197 -13.35 -28.61 -23.58
N MET A 198 -12.96 -28.84 -22.33
CA MET A 198 -11.72 -29.51 -21.96
C MET A 198 -12.04 -30.93 -21.50
N GLU A 199 -11.50 -31.92 -22.20
CA GLU A 199 -11.59 -33.31 -21.75
C GLU A 199 -10.57 -33.57 -20.65
N VAL A 200 -11.01 -34.19 -19.55
CA VAL A 200 -10.15 -34.56 -18.43
C VAL A 200 -10.31 -36.05 -18.19
N GLU A 201 -9.22 -36.81 -18.34
CA GLU A 201 -9.18 -38.24 -18.00
C GLU A 201 -8.90 -38.41 -16.50
N TYR A 202 -9.18 -39.60 -15.94
CA TYR A 202 -8.99 -39.84 -14.52
C TYR A 202 -7.49 -39.85 -14.16
N PRO A 203 -7.06 -39.13 -13.10
CA PRO A 203 -5.64 -39.05 -12.75
C PRO A 203 -5.12 -40.36 -12.16
N THR A 204 -3.79 -40.50 -12.17
CA THR A 204 -3.12 -41.42 -11.24
C THR A 204 -3.06 -40.77 -9.85
N VAL A 205 -3.38 -41.53 -8.80
CA VAL A 205 -3.31 -41.08 -7.39
C VAL A 205 -2.12 -41.72 -6.70
#